data_AF-A0A1B0CE63-F1
#
_entry.id   AF-A0A1B0CE63-F1
#
_cell.length_a   1.000
_cell.length_b   1.000
_cell.length_c   1.000
_cell.angle_alpha   90.00
_cell.angle_beta   90.00
_cell.angle_gamma   90.00
#
_symmetry.space_group_name_H-M   'P 1'
#
loop_
_entity.id
_entity.type
_entity.pdbx_description
1 polymer ?
#
loop_
_entity_poly.entity_id
_entity_poly.type
_entity_poly.pdbx_seq_one_letter_code
_entity_poly.pdbx_strand_id
1 'polypeptide(L)' 'MGPRRLPCGTPAGTMTIDGDTFRGFYIRAFDETTKEPLGTWNGSTSVRAMDRCFAAMQNDREDKESVELKWSSPLEGNGK' A
#
# COMPACT_ATOMS: atom_id res chain seq x y z
N MET A 1 -5.24 -23.42 1.01
CA MET A 1 -4.18 -22.42 0.73
C MET A 1 -4.47 -21.22 1.61
N GLY A 2 -3.70 -21.03 2.68
CA GLY A 2 -3.85 -19.86 3.57
C GLY A 2 -3.13 -18.63 2.99
N PRO A 3 -3.48 -17.41 3.44
CA PRO A 3 -2.81 -16.19 2.99
C PRO A 3 -1.32 -16.25 3.36
N ARG A 4 -0.45 -15.95 2.39
CA ARG A 4 1.00 -15.89 2.61
C ARG A 4 1.29 -14.70 3.55
N ARG A 5 1.74 -15.00 4.77
CA ARG A 5 2.26 -13.98 5.70
C ARG A 5 3.61 -13.47 5.15
N LEU A 6 3.77 -12.15 5.04
CA LEU A 6 5.06 -11.55 4.69
C LEU A 6 5.98 -11.60 5.92
N PRO A 7 7.27 -11.98 5.77
CA PRO A 7 8.20 -11.97 6.88
C PRO A 7 8.45 -10.56 7.42
N CYS A 8 8.68 -10.44 8.72
CA CYS A 8 8.99 -9.17 9.38
C CYS A 8 10.29 -8.55 8.81
N GLY A 9 10.34 -7.23 8.69
CA GLY A 9 11.55 -6.54 8.22
C GLY A 9 11.92 -6.80 6.76
N THR A 10 10.97 -7.33 5.96
CA THR A 10 11.18 -7.53 4.52
C THR A 10 11.30 -6.17 3.84
N PRO A 11 12.21 -6.01 2.86
CA PRO A 11 12.23 -4.82 2.00
C PRO A 11 10.85 -4.58 1.40
N ALA A 12 10.55 -3.30 1.10
CA ALA A 12 9.24 -2.87 0.62
C ALA A 12 8.67 -3.84 -0.43
N GLY A 13 7.53 -4.43 -0.10
CA GLY A 13 6.78 -5.28 -1.01
C GLY A 13 6.18 -4.44 -2.11
N THR A 14 6.13 -5.02 -3.31
CA THR A 14 5.46 -4.42 -4.46
C THR A 14 4.03 -4.93 -4.54
N MET A 15 3.07 -4.01 -4.61
CA MET A 15 1.68 -4.29 -4.95
C MET A 15 1.35 -3.65 -6.28
N THR A 16 0.50 -4.31 -7.06
CA THR A 16 0.02 -3.78 -8.34
C THR A 16 -1.49 -3.67 -8.28
N ILE A 17 -2.02 -2.50 -8.62
CA ILE A 17 -3.42 -2.38 -9.05
C ILE A 17 -3.40 -2.55 -10.56
N ASP A 18 -4.19 -3.48 -11.06
CA ASP A 18 -4.32 -3.81 -12.48
C ASP A 18 -5.79 -4.08 -12.79
N GLY A 19 -6.27 -3.66 -13.96
CA GLY A 19 -7.67 -3.83 -14.36
C GLY A 19 -8.12 -2.82 -15.42
N ASP A 20 -9.41 -2.47 -15.40
CA ASP A 20 -9.95 -1.41 -16.25
C ASP A 20 -9.30 -0.05 -15.95
N THR A 21 -9.35 0.85 -16.93
CA THR A 21 -8.83 2.21 -16.79
C THR A 21 -9.42 2.92 -15.56
N PHE A 22 -8.55 3.38 -14.67
CA PHE A 22 -8.91 4.14 -13.48
C PHE A 22 -8.21 5.49 -13.43
N ARG A 23 -8.89 6.47 -12.82
CA ARG A 23 -8.42 7.86 -12.73
C ARG A 23 -7.89 8.24 -11.35
N GLY A 24 -7.96 7.31 -10.41
CA GLY A 24 -7.58 7.56 -9.03
C GLY A 24 -7.67 6.30 -8.18
N PHE A 25 -6.85 6.25 -7.15
CA PHE A 25 -6.89 5.24 -6.11
C PHE A 25 -6.61 5.87 -4.75
N TYR A 26 -7.10 5.22 -3.71
CA TYR A 26 -6.83 5.55 -2.33
C TYR A 26 -6.69 4.24 -1.54
N ILE A 27 -5.45 3.85 -1.27
CA ILE A 27 -5.11 2.56 -0.67
C ILE A 27 -4.60 2.76 0.75
N ARG A 28 -4.98 1.84 1.62
CA ARG A 28 -4.85 1.92 3.06
C ARG A 28 -4.62 0.52 3.61
N ALA A 29 -3.63 0.36 4.48
CA ALA A 29 -3.29 -0.93 5.09
C ALA A 29 -3.58 -0.86 6.60
N PHE A 30 -4.38 -1.80 7.10
CA PHE A 30 -4.88 -1.80 8.47
C PHE A 30 -4.87 -3.22 9.05
N ASP A 31 -4.63 -3.33 10.35
CA ASP A 31 -4.81 -4.58 11.08
C ASP A 31 -6.31 -4.91 11.13
N GLU A 32 -6.68 -6.15 10.80
CA GLU A 32 -8.08 -6.55 10.76
C GLU A 32 -8.73 -6.56 12.14
N THR A 33 -7.95 -6.74 13.21
CA THR A 33 -8.43 -6.82 14.59
C THR A 33 -8.46 -5.46 15.25
N THR A 34 -7.32 -4.76 15.31
CA THR A 34 -7.20 -3.48 16.03
C THR A 34 -7.71 -2.29 15.21
N LYS A 35 -7.84 -2.46 13.89
CA LYS A 35 -8.13 -1.37 12.94
C LYS A 35 -7.10 -0.26 12.98
N GLU A 36 -5.89 -0.53 13.46
CA GLU A 36 -4.77 0.39 13.43
C GLU A 36 -4.05 0.33 12.08
N PRO A 37 -3.48 1.45 11.61
CA PRO A 37 -2.73 1.48 10.37
C PRO A 37 -1.46 0.61 10.44
N LEU A 38 -1.15 -0.08 9.35
CA LEU A 38 0.01 -0.97 9.24
C LEU A 38 1.02 -0.48 8.20
N GLY A 39 2.29 -0.51 8.61
CA GLY A 39 3.42 -0.24 7.74
C GLY A 39 3.45 1.18 7.19
N THR A 40 4.24 1.38 6.14
CA THR A 40 4.39 2.69 5.49
C THR A 40 4.38 2.56 3.98
N TRP A 41 3.75 3.53 3.32
CA TRP A 41 3.76 3.64 1.87
C TRP A 41 4.97 4.44 1.41
N ASN A 42 5.61 3.98 0.35
CA ASN A 42 6.71 4.70 -0.27
C ASN A 42 6.17 5.46 -1.49
N GLY A 43 6.44 6.76 -1.55
CA GLY A 43 6.07 7.58 -2.70
C GLY A 43 6.87 7.22 -3.96
N SER A 44 6.28 7.50 -5.11
CA SER A 44 6.90 7.42 -6.43
C SER A 44 6.42 8.63 -7.27
N THR A 45 6.81 8.69 -8.55
CA THR A 45 6.31 9.73 -9.45
C THR A 45 4.79 9.71 -9.62
N SER A 46 4.18 8.52 -9.68
CA SER A 46 2.73 8.34 -9.86
C SER A 46 1.96 8.12 -8.54
N VAL A 47 2.67 7.89 -7.44
CA VAL A 47 2.08 7.56 -6.13
C VAL A 47 2.54 8.55 -5.07
N ARG A 48 1.59 9.20 -4.42
CA ARG A 48 1.80 10.04 -3.24
C ARG A 48 1.50 9.24 -1.98
N ALA A 49 2.52 9.06 -1.15
CA ALA A 49 2.36 8.59 0.22
C ALA A 49 1.80 9.74 1.10
N MET A 50 0.85 9.42 1.96
CA MET A 50 0.24 10.36 2.90
C MET A 50 0.33 9.82 4.32
N ASP A 51 1.36 10.25 5.05
CA ASP A 51 1.63 9.78 6.41
C ASP A 51 0.47 10.09 7.38
N ARG A 52 -0.13 11.27 7.28
CA ARG A 52 -1.26 11.66 8.16
C ARG A 52 -2.50 10.77 8.01
N CYS A 53 -2.68 10.16 6.85
CA CYS A 53 -3.85 9.34 6.53
C CYS A 53 -3.50 7.84 6.41
N PHE A 54 -2.22 7.48 6.61
CA PHE A 54 -1.66 6.14 6.41
C PHE A 54 -2.06 5.53 5.05
N ALA A 55 -1.99 6.35 4.00
CA ALA A 55 -2.54 6.03 2.70
C ALA A 55 -1.56 6.26 1.55
N ALA A 56 -1.76 5.55 0.45
CA ALA A 56 -1.17 5.83 -0.86
C ALA A 56 -2.27 6.26 -1.82
N MET A 57 -2.00 7.30 -2.61
CA MET A 57 -2.93 7.78 -3.62
C MET A 57 -2.21 8.29 -4.85
N GLN A 58 -2.97 8.50 -5.92
CA GLN A 58 -2.42 9.00 -7.17
C GLN A 58 -1.82 10.41 -7.00
N ASN A 59 -0.67 10.64 -7.66
CA ASN A 59 0.05 11.91 -7.61
C ASN A 59 -0.12 12.77 -8.87
N ASP A 60 -0.68 12.20 -9.93
CA ASP A 60 -0.92 12.85 -11.22
C ASP A 60 -2.41 12.78 -11.61
N ARG A 61 -2.79 13.33 -12.78
CA ARG A 61 -4.18 13.34 -13.28
C ARG A 61 -4.41 12.40 -14.47
N GLU A 62 -3.43 11.58 -14.78
CA GLU A 62 -3.44 10.68 -15.93
C GLU A 62 -4.30 9.46 -15.62
N ASP A 63 -5.07 9.01 -16.59
CA ASP A 63 -5.72 7.71 -16.49
C ASP A 63 -4.66 6.59 -16.49
N LYS A 64 -4.93 5.51 -15.75
CA LYS A 64 -4.01 4.38 -15.60
C LYS A 64 -4.72 3.05 -15.81
N GLU A 65 -4.04 2.12 -16.45
CA GLU A 65 -4.47 0.71 -16.53
C GLU A 65 -3.80 -0.12 -15.42
N SER A 66 -2.60 0.28 -15.01
CA SER A 66 -1.91 -0.29 -13.86
C SER A 66 -1.09 0.74 -13.08
N VAL A 67 -0.88 0.47 -11.80
CA VAL A 67 0.05 1.26 -10.95
C VAL A 67 0.76 0.36 -9.96
N GLU A 68 2.07 0.57 -9.85
CA GLU A 68 2.92 -0.08 -8.86
C GLU A 68 2.93 0.74 -7.55
N LEU A 69 2.66 0.08 -6.44
CA LEU A 69 2.69 0.61 -5.08
C LEU A 69 3.78 -0.10 -4.29
N LYS A 70 4.52 0.65 -3.49
CA LYS A 70 5.58 0.11 -2.61
C LYS A 70 5.18 0.27 -1.16
N TRP A 71 5.04 -0.83 -0.45
CA TRP A 71 4.65 -0.85 0.97
C TRP A 71 5.70 -1.56 1.82
N SER A 72 6.16 -0.89 2.87
CA SER A 72 7.09 -1.45 3.84
C SER A 72 6.32 -2.02 5.01
N SER A 73 6.60 -3.28 5.38
CA SER A 73 5.99 -3.90 6.55
C SER A 73 6.35 -3.14 7.83
N PRO A 74 5.44 -3.04 8.81
CA PRO A 74 5.80 -2.48 10.11
C PRO A 74 6.89 -3.34 10.78
N LEU A 75 7.66 -2.72 11.67
CA LEU A 75 8.57 -3.45 12.58
C LEU A 75 7.74 -4.37 13.49
N GLU A 76 8.35 -5.46 13.95
CA GLU A 76 7.72 -6.63 14.60
C GLU A 76 6.44 -6.36 15.43
N GLY A 77 5.44 -7.24 15.28
CA GLY A 77 4.29 -7.33 16.19
C GLY A 77 2.97 -6.71 15.70
N ASN A 78 2.96 -6.06 14.54
CA ASN A 78 1.76 -5.40 13.99
C ASN A 78 1.26 -6.11 12.73
N GLY A 79 0.06 -6.71 12.82
CA GLY A 79 -0.55 -7.58 11.82
C GLY A 79 -0.81 -8.99 12.39
N LYS A 80 -1.91 -9.19 13.13
CA LYS A 80 -2.26 -10.50 13.71
C LYS A 80 -3.07 -11.39 12.75
#